data_AF-A0A848K7B2-F1
#
_entry.id   AF-A0A848K7B2-F1
#
_cell.length_a   1.000
_cell.length_b   1.000
_cell.length_c   1.000
_cell.angle_alpha   90.00
_cell.angle_beta   90.00
_cell.angle_gamma   90.00
#
_symmetry.space_group_name_H-M   'P 1'
#
loop_
_entity.id
_entity.type
_entity.pdbx_description
1 polymer ?
#
loop_
_entity_poly.entity_id
_entity_poly.type
_entity_poly.pdbx_seq_one_letter_code
_entity_poly.pdbx_strand_id
1 'polypeptide(L)'
;MQYRPTATEILETLAELLEETLLPALPSGLQHQARVGANLARIVGRELELGPDAARREQELLTSLPPDDPTALWEALVAITRADIAIAKPGHDGWEAG
;
A
#
# COMPACT_ATOMS: atom_id res chain seq x y z
N MET A 1 -10.38 -28.80 11.21
CA MET A 1 -9.41 -27.85 10.62
C MET A 1 -8.99 -26.88 11.70
N GLN A 2 -7.69 -26.71 11.94
CA GLN A 2 -7.19 -25.73 12.90
C GLN A 2 -7.19 -24.37 12.19
N TYR A 3 -7.92 -23.39 12.71
CA TYR A 3 -7.92 -22.04 12.15
C TYR A 3 -6.51 -21.45 12.26
N ARG A 4 -5.96 -20.99 11.12
CA ARG A 4 -4.67 -20.31 11.06
C ARG A 4 -4.91 -18.98 10.35
N PRO A 5 -4.78 -17.84 11.04
CA PRO A 5 -4.98 -16.56 10.41
C PRO A 5 -3.91 -16.29 9.35
N THR A 6 -4.29 -15.54 8.32
CA THR A 6 -3.42 -15.05 7.27
C THR A 6 -2.52 -13.93 7.81
N ALA A 7 -1.44 -13.62 7.07
CA ALA A 7 -0.57 -12.50 7.42
C ALA A 7 -1.32 -11.16 7.39
N THR A 8 -2.22 -10.96 6.42
CA THR A 8 -3.06 -9.76 6.31
C THR A 8 -4.01 -9.61 7.49
N GLU A 9 -4.67 -10.69 7.91
CA GLU A 9 -5.52 -10.68 9.11
C GLU A 9 -4.71 -10.34 10.38
N ILE A 10 -3.51 -10.89 10.52
CA ILE A 10 -2.63 -10.58 11.66
C ILE A 10 -2.23 -9.10 11.65
N LEU A 11 -1.91 -8.53 10.48
CA LEU A 11 -1.51 -7.13 10.34
C LEU A 11 -2.68 -6.18 10.62
N GLU A 12 -3.90 -6.52 10.22
CA GLU A 12 -5.08 -5.71 10.54
C GLU A 12 -5.34 -5.71 12.05
N THR A 13 -5.32 -6.88 12.69
CA THR A 13 -5.47 -6.98 14.15
C THR A 13 -4.36 -6.20 14.89
N LEU A 14 -3.13 -6.19 14.37
CA LEU A 14 -2.05 -5.39 14.93
C LEU A 14 -2.33 -3.88 14.80
N ALA A 15 -2.86 -3.44 13.67
CA ALA A 15 -3.23 -2.04 13.45
C ALA A 15 -4.35 -1.61 14.41
N GLU A 16 -5.40 -2.42 14.55
CA GLU A 16 -6.50 -2.21 15.50
C GLU A 16 -5.99 -2.17 16.95
N LEU A 17 -5.13 -3.10 17.36
CA LEU A 17 -4.53 -3.08 18.69
C LEU A 17 -3.77 -1.76 18.95
N LEU A 18 -2.95 -1.33 18.00
CA LEU A 18 -2.15 -0.11 18.13
C LEU A 18 -3.04 1.15 18.21
N GLU A 19 -4.10 1.21 17.43
CA GLU A 19 -4.95 2.41 17.30
C GLU A 19 -6.11 2.47 18.31
N GLU A 20 -6.80 1.36 18.55
CA GLU A 20 -7.99 1.35 19.39
C GLU A 20 -7.67 1.10 20.87
N THR A 21 -6.65 0.28 21.14
CA THR A 21 -6.30 -0.11 22.52
C THR A 21 -5.10 0.65 23.05
N LEU A 22 -3.98 0.65 22.33
CA LEU A 22 -2.71 1.19 22.84
C LEU A 22 -2.66 2.71 22.74
N LEU A 23 -3.05 3.30 21.61
CA LEU A 23 -3.04 4.74 21.40
C LEU A 23 -3.69 5.56 22.53
N PRO A 24 -4.93 5.26 23.01
CA PRO A 24 -5.54 6.03 24.09
C PRO A 24 -4.89 5.79 25.47
N ALA A 25 -4.20 4.65 25.65
CA ALA A 25 -3.55 4.29 26.91
C ALA A 25 -2.09 4.79 27.01
N LEU A 26 -1.48 5.19 25.89
CA LEU A 26 -0.09 5.62 25.82
C LEU A 26 0.09 7.09 26.26
N PRO A 27 1.24 7.42 26.89
CA PRO A 27 1.65 8.81 27.10
C PRO A 27 1.69 9.58 25.78
N SER A 28 1.39 10.88 25.82
CA SER A 28 1.30 11.73 24.62
C SER A 28 2.53 11.64 23.70
N GLY A 29 3.74 11.53 24.27
CA GLY A 29 4.99 11.39 23.52
C GLY A 29 5.17 10.09 22.74
N LEU A 30 4.31 9.08 22.94
CA LEU A 30 4.34 7.79 22.24
C LEU A 30 3.14 7.57 21.29
N GLN A 31 2.14 8.45 21.34
CA GLN A 31 0.92 8.29 20.54
C GLN A 31 1.18 8.41 19.04
N HIS A 32 2.12 9.27 18.63
CA HIS A 32 2.50 9.38 17.22
C HIS A 32 3.08 8.06 16.69
N GLN A 33 3.96 7.42 17.46
CA GLN A 33 4.60 6.16 17.11
C GLN A 33 3.58 5.02 17.02
N ALA A 34 2.55 5.00 17.87
CA ALA A 34 1.45 4.04 17.75
C ALA A 34 0.66 4.23 16.45
N ARG A 35 0.33 5.47 16.07
CA ARG A 35 -0.31 5.78 14.77
C ARG A 35 0.57 5.36 13.59
N VAL A 36 1.87 5.64 13.66
CA VAL A 36 2.83 5.22 12.63
C VAL A 36 2.86 3.69 12.52
N GLY A 37 2.94 2.97 13.64
CA GLY A 37 2.92 1.52 13.65
C GLY A 37 1.66 0.92 13.03
N ALA A 38 0.48 1.45 13.38
CA ALA A 38 -0.79 1.01 12.80
C ALA A 38 -0.82 1.26 11.28
N ASN A 39 -0.38 2.43 10.85
CA ASN A 39 -0.29 2.75 9.42
C ASN A 39 0.67 1.82 8.66
N LEU A 40 1.85 1.54 9.23
CA LEU A 40 2.81 0.61 8.62
C LEU A 40 2.22 -0.80 8.50
N ALA A 41 1.53 -1.31 9.53
CA ALA A 41 0.89 -2.61 9.47
C ALA A 41 -0.14 -2.68 8.33
N ARG A 42 -0.97 -1.64 8.16
CA ARG A 42 -1.93 -1.56 7.05
C ARG A 42 -1.28 -1.43 5.68
N ILE A 43 -0.17 -0.69 5.56
CA ILE A 43 0.61 -0.61 4.30
C ILE A 43 1.11 -2.00 3.93
N VAL A 44 1.75 -2.71 4.86
CA VAL A 44 2.26 -4.06 4.60
C VAL A 44 1.11 -5.03 4.27
N GLY A 45 -0.05 -4.89 4.92
CA GLY A 45 -1.24 -5.68 4.60
C GLY A 45 -1.68 -5.50 3.14
N ARG A 46 -1.75 -4.25 2.67
CA ARG A 46 -2.08 -3.95 1.26
C ARG A 46 -0.99 -4.38 0.29
N GLU A 47 0.28 -4.25 0.64
CA GLU A 47 1.40 -4.76 -0.18
C GLU A 47 1.27 -6.27 -0.42
N LEU A 48 0.92 -7.04 0.63
CA LEU A 48 0.72 -8.48 0.51
C LEU A 48 -0.49 -8.84 -0.35
N GLU A 49 -1.55 -8.04 -0.32
CA GLU A 49 -2.79 -8.31 -1.06
C GLU A 49 -2.72 -7.81 -2.52
N LEU A 50 -2.16 -6.63 -2.76
CA LEU A 50 -2.22 -5.91 -4.04
C LEU A 50 -0.88 -5.90 -4.79
N GLY A 51 0.25 -6.03 -4.09
CA GLY A 51 1.59 -5.95 -4.65
C GLY A 51 1.87 -6.95 -5.77
N PRO A 52 1.53 -8.25 -5.63
CA PRO A 52 1.74 -9.22 -6.70
C PRO A 52 1.03 -8.86 -8.01
N ASP A 53 -0.21 -8.37 -7.92
CA ASP A 53 -0.96 -7.94 -9.09
C ASP A 53 -0.47 -6.61 -9.67
N ALA A 54 0.00 -5.69 -8.82
CA ALA A 54 0.61 -4.43 -9.25
C ALA A 54 1.90 -4.71 -10.04
N ALA A 55 2.79 -5.56 -9.52
CA ALA A 55 4.03 -5.95 -10.18
C ALA A 55 3.79 -6.69 -11.51
N ARG A 56 2.79 -7.56 -11.57
CA ARG A 56 2.39 -8.23 -12.81
C ARG A 56 1.91 -7.21 -13.85
N ARG A 57 1.06 -6.26 -13.46
CA ARG A 57 0.56 -5.20 -14.35
C ARG A 57 1.67 -4.26 -14.83
N GLU A 58 2.61 -3.90 -13.96
CA GLU A 58 3.80 -3.13 -14.32
C GLU A 58 4.58 -3.84 -15.43
N GLN A 59 4.87 -5.13 -15.24
CA GLN A 59 5.59 -5.91 -16.24
C GLN A 59 4.85 -5.99 -17.58
N GLU A 60 3.54 -6.23 -17.55
CA GLU A 60 2.67 -6.27 -18.73
C GLU A 60 2.69 -4.93 -19.48
N LEU A 61 2.53 -3.81 -18.77
CA LEU A 61 2.57 -2.47 -19.34
C LEU A 61 3.92 -2.19 -19.99
N LEU A 62 5.01 -2.30 -19.25
CA LEU A 62 6.35 -1.98 -19.75
C LEU A 62 6.78 -2.85 -20.94
N THR A 63 6.37 -4.12 -20.97
CA THR A 63 6.71 -5.04 -22.08
C THR A 63 5.88 -4.78 -23.34
N SER A 64 4.69 -4.19 -23.20
CA SER A 64 3.79 -3.89 -24.31
C SER A 64 4.12 -2.58 -25.04
N LEU A 65 5.03 -1.76 -24.49
CA LEU A 65 5.32 -0.44 -25.02
C LEU A 65 6.01 -0.50 -26.40
N PRO A 66 5.61 0.35 -27.36
CA PRO A 66 6.34 0.53 -28.59
C PRO A 66 7.72 1.14 -28.30
N PRO A 67 8.77 0.77 -29.08
CA PRO A 67 10.07 1.41 -28.96
C PRO A 67 9.96 2.89 -29.35
N ASP A 68 10.72 3.74 -28.65
CA ASP A 68 10.83 5.18 -28.91
C ASP A 68 9.50 5.96 -28.87
N ASP A 69 8.59 5.58 -27.96
CA ASP A 69 7.39 6.36 -27.63
C ASP A 69 7.44 6.92 -26.19
N PRO A 70 8.00 8.12 -26.00
CA PRO A 70 8.08 8.76 -24.68
C PRO A 70 6.72 9.05 -24.05
N THR A 71 5.67 9.25 -24.86
CA THR A 71 4.33 9.54 -24.37
C THR A 71 3.72 8.28 -23.78
N ALA A 72 3.77 7.15 -24.51
CA ALA A 72 3.30 5.87 -24.00
C ALA A 72 4.08 5.42 -22.75
N LEU A 73 5.40 5.66 -22.74
CA LEU A 73 6.23 5.40 -21.56
C LEU A 73 5.79 6.24 -20.35
N TRP A 74 5.54 7.53 -20.55
CA TRP A 74 5.07 8.42 -19.49
C TRP A 74 3.73 7.95 -18.90
N GLU A 75 2.76 7.62 -19.76
CA GLU A 75 1.46 7.12 -19.34
C GLU A 75 1.57 5.81 -18.53
N ALA A 76 2.44 4.89 -18.96
CA ALA A 76 2.71 3.66 -18.22
C ALA A 76 3.31 3.94 -16.83
N LEU A 77 4.31 4.82 -16.74
CA LEU A 77 4.94 5.19 -15.46
C LEU A 77 3.95 5.88 -14.51
N VAL A 78 3.06 6.73 -15.04
CA VAL A 78 1.99 7.34 -14.24
C VAL A 78 1.04 6.26 -13.72
N ALA A 79 0.63 5.30 -14.56
CA ALA A 79 -0.25 4.21 -14.14
C ALA A 79 0.38 3.32 -13.06
N ILE A 80 1.66 2.97 -13.21
CA ILE A 80 2.44 2.20 -12.22
C ILE A 80 2.53 2.97 -10.91
N THR A 81 2.95 4.23 -10.97
CA THR A 81 3.10 5.08 -9.78
C THR A 81 1.76 5.24 -9.03
N ARG A 82 0.64 5.38 -9.74
CA ARG A 82 -0.69 5.42 -9.11
C ARG A 82 -1.02 4.11 -8.39
N ALA A 83 -0.70 2.96 -8.99
CA ALA A 83 -0.90 1.67 -8.34
C ALA A 83 -0.06 1.55 -7.05
N ASP A 84 1.19 1.98 -7.08
CA ASP A 84 2.07 1.97 -5.89
C ASP A 84 1.56 2.91 -4.80
N ILE A 85 1.10 4.12 -5.18
CA ILE A 85 0.51 5.07 -4.24
C ILE A 85 -0.79 4.54 -3.64
N ALA A 86 -1.62 3.83 -4.41
CA ALA A 86 -2.84 3.23 -3.89
C ALA A 86 -2.54 2.21 -2.78
N ILE A 87 -1.37 1.57 -2.80
CA ILE A 87 -0.92 0.67 -1.74
C ILE A 87 -0.33 1.46 -0.55
N ALA A 88 0.65 2.32 -0.83
CA ALA A 88 1.39 3.03 0.22
C ALA A 88 0.54 4.09 0.94
N LYS A 89 -0.31 4.82 0.19
CA LYS A 89 -1.10 5.97 0.64
C LYS A 89 -2.44 6.06 -0.12
N PRO A 90 -3.41 5.18 0.19
CA PRO A 90 -4.73 5.21 -0.45
C PRO A 90 -5.38 6.59 -0.40
N GLY A 91 -5.99 7.02 -1.51
CA GLY A 91 -6.64 8.33 -1.64
C GLY A 91 -5.72 9.47 -2.11
N HIS A 92 -4.42 9.20 -2.27
CA HIS A 92 -3.46 10.13 -2.88
C HIS A 92 -3.10 9.75 -4.33
N ASP A 93 -3.72 8.71 -4.87
CA ASP A 93 -3.49 8.12 -6.20
C ASP A 93 -4.27 8.82 -7.33
N GLY A 94 -5.17 9.75 -7.00
CA GLY A 94 -5.99 10.52 -7.95
C GLY A 94 -5.31 11.70 -8.65
N TRP A 95 -3.98 11.83 -8.55
CA TRP A 95 -3.26 12.94 -9.21
C TRP A 95 -3.29 12.81 -10.73
N GLU A 96 -3.64 13.89 -11.45
CA GLU A 96 -3.58 13.99 -12.91
C GLU A 96 -2.32 14.74 -13.35
N ALA A 97 -1.57 14.15 -14.29
CA ALA A 97 -0.48 14.83 -14.97
C ALA A 97 -1.09 15.91 -15.88
N GLY A 98 -0.81 17.18 -15.58
CA GLY A 98 -1.18 18.31 -16.44
C GLY A 98 -0.25 18.49 -17.63
#